data_AF-A0A8D8W142-F1
#
_entry.id   AF-A0A8D8W142-F1
#
_cell.length_a   1.000
_cell.length_b   1.000
_cell.length_c   1.000
_cell.angle_alpha   90.00
_cell.angle_beta   90.00
_cell.angle_gamma   90.00
#
_symmetry.space_group_name_H-M   'P 1'
#
loop_
_entity.id
_entity.type
_entity.pdbx_description
1 polymer ?
#
loop_
_entity_poly.entity_id
_entity_poly.type
_entity_poly.pdbx_seq_one_letter_code
_entity_poly.pdbx_strand_id
1 'polypeptide(L)'
;NKIQLVGDDLFVTNPDLLKKGIINNVANSILIKYNQIGTLTETLNTIKIAKKNGYTTIISHRSGETEDTTICDLAVGTSAGQIKTGSISRTDRIAKYNRLIRIEEILKEKI
;
A
#
# COMPACT_ATOMS: atom_id res chain seq x y z
N ASN A 1 0.86 -18.72 -8.22
CA ASN A 1 1.98 -18.36 -7.33
C ASN A 1 1.68 -18.83 -5.93
N LYS A 2 2.46 -19.79 -5.40
CA LYS A 2 2.28 -20.31 -4.03
C LYS A 2 2.73 -19.33 -2.94
N ILE A 3 3.56 -18.34 -3.30
CA ILE A 3 4.20 -17.39 -2.37
C ILE A 3 4.16 -15.98 -2.99
N GLN A 4 3.87 -14.98 -2.15
CA GLN A 4 3.98 -13.56 -2.48
C GLN A 4 5.40 -13.08 -2.19
N LEU A 5 6.08 -12.56 -3.21
CA LEU A 5 7.41 -11.97 -3.13
C LEU A 5 7.24 -10.45 -3.24
N VAL A 6 7.57 -9.74 -2.17
CA VAL A 6 7.30 -8.30 -2.04
C VAL A 6 8.59 -7.51 -2.21
N GLY A 7 8.63 -6.61 -3.19
CA GLY A 7 9.70 -5.62 -3.32
C GLY A 7 9.39 -4.36 -2.51
N ASP A 8 10.24 -4.04 -1.53
CA ASP A 8 10.21 -2.80 -0.75
C ASP A 8 11.32 -1.85 -1.23
N ASP A 9 12.53 -1.97 -0.68
CA ASP A 9 13.70 -1.16 -1.09
C ASP A 9 14.15 -1.43 -2.52
N LEU A 10 13.76 -2.57 -3.10
CA LEU A 10 14.01 -2.87 -4.49
C LEU A 10 13.28 -1.90 -5.44
N PHE A 11 12.08 -1.47 -5.06
CA PHE A 11 11.23 -0.63 -5.91
C PHE A 11 11.07 0.79 -5.36
N VAL A 12 11.19 0.99 -4.05
CA VAL A 12 11.02 2.28 -3.34
C VAL A 12 9.81 3.09 -3.81
N THR A 13 8.70 2.40 -4.14
CA THR A 13 7.49 3.01 -4.71
C THR A 13 7.72 3.80 -6.02
N ASN A 14 8.88 3.62 -6.67
CA ASN A 14 9.26 4.28 -7.91
C ASN A 14 8.74 3.50 -9.14
N PRO A 15 8.00 4.17 -10.05
CA PRO A 15 7.38 3.50 -11.18
C PRO A 15 8.38 2.92 -12.18
N ASP A 16 9.55 3.52 -12.34
CA ASP A 16 10.54 3.08 -13.32
C ASP A 16 11.34 1.88 -12.82
N LEU A 17 11.68 1.85 -11.54
CA LEU A 17 12.24 0.65 -10.90
C LEU A 17 11.26 -0.52 -10.91
N LEU A 18 9.98 -0.25 -10.66
CA LEU A 18 8.93 -1.28 -10.76
C LEU A 18 8.81 -1.82 -12.20
N LYS A 19 8.75 -0.96 -13.22
CA LYS A 19 8.71 -1.39 -14.63
C LYS A 19 9.92 -2.26 -14.97
N LYS A 20 11.12 -1.88 -14.53
CA LYS A 20 12.33 -2.68 -14.70
C LYS A 20 12.19 -4.04 -14.02
N GLY A 21 11.67 -4.08 -12.79
CA GLY A 21 11.38 -5.32 -12.07
C GLY A 21 10.42 -6.24 -12.82
N ILE A 22 9.32 -5.68 -13.34
CA ILE A 22 8.33 -6.39 -14.15
C ILE A 22 8.97 -7.01 -15.40
N ILE A 23 9.73 -6.23 -16.16
CA ILE A 23 10.41 -6.71 -17.39
C ILE A 23 11.37 -7.87 -17.08
N ASN A 24 12.04 -7.82 -15.94
CA ASN A 24 13.00 -8.84 -15.51
C ASN A 24 12.37 -9.97 -14.67
N ASN A 25 11.03 -10.02 -14.57
CA ASN A 25 10.28 -11.01 -13.78
C ASN A 25 10.75 -11.09 -12.30
N VAL A 26 10.99 -9.94 -11.68
CA VAL A 26 11.46 -9.82 -10.29
C VAL A 26 10.29 -9.53 -9.36
N ALA A 27 10.13 -10.37 -8.32
CA ALA A 27 9.03 -10.29 -7.36
C ALA A 27 7.64 -10.44 -8.01
N ASN A 28 6.57 -10.39 -7.21
CA ASN A 28 5.18 -10.41 -7.72
C ASN A 28 4.23 -9.50 -6.92
N SER A 29 4.81 -8.66 -6.07
CA SER A 29 4.14 -7.68 -5.25
C SER A 29 5.06 -6.50 -4.99
N ILE A 30 4.48 -5.32 -4.75
CA ILE A 30 5.20 -4.13 -4.30
C ILE A 30 4.66 -3.63 -2.96
N LEU A 31 5.57 -3.24 -2.07
CA LEU A 31 5.23 -2.51 -0.85
C LEU A 31 5.19 -1.00 -1.17
N ILE A 32 4.03 -0.38 -0.99
CA ILE A 32 3.79 1.02 -1.33
C ILE A 32 3.95 1.89 -0.09
N LYS A 33 4.91 2.81 -0.13
CA LYS A 33 5.12 3.86 0.87
C LYS A 33 5.10 5.19 0.13
N TYR A 34 3.99 5.92 0.21
CA TYR A 34 3.79 7.15 -0.58
C TYR A 34 4.88 8.20 -0.35
N ASN A 35 5.47 8.23 0.85
CA ASN A 35 6.55 9.14 1.18
C ASN A 35 7.94 8.71 0.67
N GLN A 36 8.09 7.57 -0.02
CA GLN A 36 9.31 7.23 -0.77
C GLN A 36 9.34 7.89 -2.16
N ILE A 37 8.18 8.11 -2.78
CA ILE A 37 8.06 8.73 -4.11
C ILE A 37 7.72 10.21 -4.05
N GLY A 38 7.05 10.65 -2.96
CA GLY A 38 6.86 12.06 -2.61
C GLY A 38 5.46 12.58 -2.87
N THR A 39 4.81 12.19 -3.97
CA THR A 39 3.45 12.66 -4.30
C THR A 39 2.40 11.54 -4.35
N LEU A 40 1.14 11.92 -4.07
CA LEU A 40 0.01 11.00 -4.19
C LEU A 40 -0.22 10.57 -5.65
N THR A 41 -0.05 11.49 -6.61
CA THR A 41 -0.21 11.20 -8.04
C THR A 41 0.77 10.12 -8.50
N GLU A 42 2.04 10.23 -8.12
CA GLU A 42 3.05 9.22 -8.47
C GLU A 42 2.78 7.90 -7.75
N THR A 43 2.34 7.96 -6.49
CA THR A 43 1.93 6.76 -5.73
C THR A 43 0.80 6.02 -6.46
N LEU A 44 -0.25 6.72 -6.88
CA LEU A 44 -1.38 6.16 -7.61
C LEU A 44 -0.96 5.60 -8.98
N ASN A 45 -0.04 6.29 -9.67
CA ASN A 45 0.52 5.81 -10.92
C ASN A 45 1.31 4.49 -10.73
N THR A 46 2.15 4.39 -9.70
CA THR A 46 2.89 3.17 -9.37
C THR A 46 1.94 2.01 -9.04
N ILE A 47 0.89 2.26 -8.25
CA ILE A 47 -0.15 1.26 -7.94
C ILE A 47 -0.84 0.79 -9.23
N LYS A 48 -1.20 1.70 -10.13
CA LYS A 48 -1.84 1.38 -11.41
C LYS A 48 -0.94 0.53 -12.31
N ILE A 49 0.35 0.86 -12.38
CA ILE A 49 1.36 0.09 -13.12
C ILE A 49 1.48 -1.33 -12.54
N ALA A 50 1.58 -1.47 -11.22
CA ALA A 50 1.66 -2.77 -10.57
C ALA A 50 0.45 -3.64 -10.92
N LYS A 51 -0.76 -3.12 -10.69
CA LYS A 51 -2.01 -3.84 -10.94
C LYS A 51 -2.20 -4.24 -12.40
N LYS A 52 -1.88 -3.34 -13.34
CA LYS A 52 -1.99 -3.62 -14.78
C LYS A 52 -1.08 -4.78 -15.22
N ASN A 53 0.01 -5.01 -14.51
CA ASN A 53 0.97 -6.10 -14.79
C ASN A 53 0.80 -7.29 -13.85
N GLY A 54 -0.34 -7.41 -13.17
CA GLY A 54 -0.64 -8.56 -12.30
C GLY A 54 0.13 -8.59 -10.97
N TYR A 55 0.80 -7.50 -10.60
CA TYR A 55 1.42 -7.39 -9.29
C TYR A 55 0.37 -7.04 -8.24
N THR A 56 0.52 -7.63 -7.06
CA THR A 56 -0.23 -7.20 -5.87
C THR A 56 0.41 -5.97 -5.25
N THR A 57 -0.39 -5.19 -4.52
CA THR A 57 0.06 -3.95 -3.89
C THR A 57 -0.26 -3.99 -2.41
N ILE A 58 0.71 -3.71 -1.55
CA ILE A 58 0.52 -3.65 -0.10
C ILE A 58 0.79 -2.21 0.33
N ILE A 59 -0.21 -1.49 0.83
CA ILE A 59 0.02 -0.15 1.38
C ILE A 59 0.72 -0.27 2.73
N SER A 60 1.77 0.50 2.99
CA SER A 60 2.61 0.36 4.18
C SER A 60 2.81 1.67 4.93
N HIS A 61 2.89 1.55 6.25
CA HIS A 61 3.39 2.60 7.13
C HIS A 61 4.92 2.82 6.97
N ARG A 62 5.46 3.75 7.76
CA ARG A 62 6.89 3.84 8.10
C ARG A 62 7.19 3.48 9.56
N SER A 63 8.46 3.28 9.91
CA SER A 63 8.85 2.97 11.31
C SER A 63 8.53 4.13 12.26
N GLY A 64 8.76 5.38 11.84
CA GLY A 64 8.19 6.57 12.46
C GLY A 64 6.85 6.91 11.82
N GLU A 65 5.76 6.85 12.59
CA GLU A 65 4.41 7.24 12.16
C GLU A 65 3.86 8.34 13.04
N THR A 66 2.85 9.01 12.50
CA THR A 66 1.99 9.95 13.23
C THR A 66 0.63 9.32 13.49
N GLU A 67 -0.32 10.08 13.99
CA GLU A 67 -1.73 9.73 14.09
C GLU A 67 -2.47 9.72 12.74
N ASP A 68 -1.84 10.25 11.67
CA ASP A 68 -2.44 10.34 10.33
C ASP A 68 -2.93 8.97 9.84
N THR A 69 -4.12 8.90 9.26
CA THR A 69 -4.71 7.62 8.81
C THR A 69 -4.84 7.52 7.29
N THR A 70 -4.21 8.41 6.53
CA THR A 70 -4.36 8.56 5.07
C THR A 70 -4.09 7.25 4.33
N ILE A 71 -3.15 6.42 4.81
CA ILE A 71 -2.85 5.12 4.19
C ILE A 71 -4.01 4.13 4.21
N CYS A 72 -4.97 4.29 5.12
CA CYS A 72 -6.15 3.42 5.19
C CYS A 72 -7.12 3.74 4.06
N ASP A 73 -7.43 5.02 3.90
CA ASP A 73 -8.25 5.55 2.82
C ASP A 73 -7.60 5.28 1.46
N LEU A 74 -6.27 5.40 1.36
CA LEU A 74 -5.51 5.02 0.18
C LEU A 74 -5.64 3.51 -0.13
N ALA A 75 -5.50 2.64 0.88
CA ALA A 75 -5.61 1.19 0.70
C ALA A 75 -7.00 0.77 0.20
N VAL A 76 -8.06 1.35 0.78
CA VAL A 76 -9.44 1.05 0.38
C VAL A 76 -9.76 1.68 -0.98
N GLY A 77 -9.47 2.97 -1.16
CA GLY A 77 -9.77 3.72 -2.38
C GLY A 77 -9.04 3.21 -3.62
N THR A 78 -7.85 2.63 -3.44
CA THR A 78 -7.13 1.95 -4.53
C THR A 78 -7.47 0.48 -4.65
N SER A 79 -8.29 -0.07 -3.76
CA SER A 79 -8.60 -1.51 -3.66
C SER A 79 -7.33 -2.36 -3.59
N ALA A 80 -6.36 -1.96 -2.77
CA ALA A 80 -5.06 -2.64 -2.64
C ALA A 80 -5.20 -4.09 -2.14
N GLY A 81 -6.22 -4.34 -1.31
CA GLY A 81 -6.51 -5.66 -0.73
C GLY A 81 -5.60 -6.07 0.42
N GLN A 82 -4.47 -5.39 0.62
CA GLN A 82 -3.53 -5.65 1.71
C GLN A 82 -2.95 -4.34 2.25
N ILE A 83 -2.77 -4.28 3.57
CA ILE A 83 -2.15 -3.16 4.27
C ILE A 83 -1.21 -3.68 5.38
N LYS A 84 -0.03 -3.05 5.51
CA LYS A 84 0.95 -3.30 6.57
C LYS A 84 1.05 -2.05 7.44
N THR A 85 0.26 -2.02 8.52
CA THR A 85 0.18 -0.85 9.41
C THR A 85 0.68 -1.10 10.84
N GLY A 86 1.31 -2.24 11.12
CA GLY A 86 2.08 -2.48 12.34
C GLY A 86 1.43 -3.47 13.29
N SER A 87 1.87 -3.47 14.55
CA SER A 87 1.26 -4.31 15.58
C SER A 87 -0.05 -3.70 16.08
N ILE A 88 -0.84 -4.47 16.81
CA ILE A 88 -2.02 -4.01 17.56
C ILE A 88 -1.56 -3.36 18.88
N SER A 89 -0.65 -2.39 18.77
CA SER A 89 -0.09 -1.64 19.88
C SER A 89 0.44 -0.30 19.38
N ARG A 90 0.55 0.68 20.29
CA ARG A 90 0.89 2.08 20.01
C ARG A 90 -0.16 2.82 19.17
N THR A 91 -0.51 4.03 19.62
CA THR A 91 -1.62 4.82 19.05
C THR A 91 -1.41 5.14 17.56
N ASP A 92 -0.16 5.38 17.14
CA ASP A 92 0.21 5.64 15.75
C ASP A 92 -0.14 4.49 14.79
N ARG A 93 -0.32 3.26 15.31
CA ARG A 93 -0.75 2.07 14.55
C ARG A 93 -2.23 1.80 14.72
N ILE A 94 -2.70 1.83 15.96
CA ILE A 94 -4.12 1.60 16.31
C ILE A 94 -5.03 2.60 15.61
N ALA A 95 -4.63 3.86 15.44
CA ALA A 95 -5.39 4.86 14.71
C ALA A 95 -5.78 4.39 13.29
N LYS A 96 -4.87 3.69 12.60
CA LYS A 96 -5.11 3.15 11.26
C LYS A 96 -6.10 1.98 11.26
N TYR A 97 -5.96 1.05 12.21
CA TYR A 97 -6.94 -0.03 12.36
C TYR A 97 -8.35 0.50 12.67
N ASN A 98 -8.45 1.47 13.57
CA ASN A 98 -9.72 2.13 13.89
C ASN A 98 -10.29 2.86 12.67
N ARG A 99 -9.46 3.46 11.83
CA ARG A 99 -9.92 4.07 10.57
C ARG A 99 -10.48 3.02 9.61
N LEU A 100 -9.83 1.86 9.46
CA LEU A 100 -10.33 0.79 8.59
C LEU A 100 -11.69 0.26 9.05
N ILE A 101 -11.89 0.06 10.36
CA ILE A 101 -13.19 -0.34 10.92
C ILE A 101 -14.26 0.70 10.59
N ARG A 102 -13.96 1.99 10.77
CA ARG A 102 -14.90 3.07 10.42
C ARG A 102 -15.23 3.12 8.93
N ILE A 103 -14.24 2.90 8.06
CA ILE A 103 -14.47 2.84 6.62
C ILE A 103 -15.38 1.65 6.29
N GLU A 104 -15.18 0.50 6.94
CA GLU A 104 -16.04 -0.68 6.77
C GLU A 104 -17.49 -0.39 7.20
N GLU A 105 -17.70 0.24 8.35
CA GLU A 105 -19.02 0.66 8.85
C GLU A 105 -19.73 1.56 7.82
N ILE A 106 -19.04 2.61 7.33
CA ILE A 106 -19.56 3.54 6.33
C ILE A 106 -19.95 2.83 5.02
N LEU A 107 -19.16 1.84 4.58
CA LEU A 107 -19.43 1.11 3.35
C LEU A 107 -20.60 0.13 3.51
N LYS A 108 -20.79 -0.47 4.69
CA LYS A 108 -21.92 -1.34 5.00
C LYS A 108 -23.25 -0.58 5.00
N GLU A 109 -23.29 0.66 5.49
CA GLU A 109 -24.50 1.49 5.45
C GLU A 109 -24.93 1.91 4.04
N LYS A 110 -24.02 1.82 3.05
CA LYS A 110 -24.27 2.21 1.66
C LYS A 110 -24.77 1.07 0.77
N ILE A 111 -24.81 -0.15 1.29
CA ILE A 111 -25.24 -1.38 0.61
C ILE A 111 -26.58 -1.83 1.19
#